data_AF-A0A6V8LEJ4-F1
#
_entry.id   AF-A0A6V8LEJ4-F1
#
_cell.length_a   1.000
_cell.length_b   1.000
_cell.length_c   1.000
_cell.angle_alpha   90.00
_cell.angle_beta   90.00
_cell.angle_gamma   90.00
#
_symmetry.space_group_name_H-M   'P 1'
#
loop_
_entity.id
_entity.type
_entity.pdbx_description
1 polymer ?
#
loop_
_entity_poly.entity_id
_entity_poly.type
_entity_poly.pdbx_seq_one_letter_code
_entity_poly.pdbx_strand_id
1 'polypeptide(L)'
;MSGTADLGPLPKRIAVDVDQVRRLVASQFPHWADLPVERVANGGWDNWTFHLGSGMSVRLPSALEYTEAVDKEHKWLPVFAPRLPLPISTPLAKGESGEGYPFSWSIYRWLEGETARVDRIADPVRFALDLAEFVVALQGVDTADGPVQVSTTGTGVAPYAPTTGRPTGG
;
A
#
# COMPACT_ATOMS: atom_id res chain seq x y z
N MET A 1 6.99 18.73 24.51
CA MET A 1 8.11 17.81 24.28
C MET A 1 7.75 16.97 23.07
N SER A 2 8.21 17.33 21.86
CA SER A 2 7.95 16.53 20.65
C SER A 2 8.74 15.23 20.76
N GLY A 3 8.04 14.14 21.03
CA GLY A 3 8.54 12.79 20.78
C GLY A 3 8.53 12.54 19.29
N THR A 4 9.62 12.90 18.62
CA THR A 4 9.89 12.36 17.28
C THR A 4 10.00 10.85 17.47
N ALA A 5 9.06 10.08 16.91
CA ALA A 5 9.13 8.63 16.95
C ALA A 5 10.50 8.21 16.39
N ASP A 6 11.25 7.43 17.16
CA ASP A 6 12.47 6.79 16.67
C ASP A 6 12.04 5.69 15.70
N LEU A 7 12.08 6.02 14.40
CA LEU A 7 11.67 5.13 13.32
C LEU A 7 12.76 4.10 12.97
N GLY A 8 13.85 4.03 13.77
CA GLY A 8 15.00 3.18 13.47
C GLY A 8 15.83 3.71 12.30
N PRO A 9 16.86 2.96 11.86
CA PRO A 9 17.71 3.38 10.75
C PRO A 9 16.92 3.44 9.45
N LEU A 10 17.24 4.43 8.60
CA LEU A 10 16.62 4.54 7.28
C LEU A 10 16.91 3.28 6.45
N PRO A 11 15.89 2.69 5.80
CA PRO A 11 16.08 1.52 4.94
C PRO A 11 17.10 1.77 3.83
N LYS A 12 17.92 0.77 3.55
CA LYS A 12 18.91 0.84 2.47
C LYS A 12 18.21 0.60 1.14
N ARG A 13 17.99 1.68 0.39
CA ARG A 13 17.29 1.61 -0.90
C ARG A 13 18.18 1.11 -2.03
N ILE A 14 17.64 0.23 -2.86
CA ILE A 14 18.26 -0.20 -4.12
C ILE A 14 17.76 0.69 -5.26
N ALA A 15 18.64 1.06 -6.18
CA ALA A 15 18.24 1.80 -7.38
C ALA A 15 17.66 0.85 -8.43
N VAL A 16 16.64 1.32 -9.15
CA VAL A 16 16.03 0.63 -10.28
C VAL A 16 15.85 1.64 -11.41
N ASP A 17 16.21 1.23 -12.63
CA ASP A 17 16.04 2.01 -13.85
C ASP A 17 15.00 1.37 -14.78
N VAL A 18 14.63 2.12 -15.84
CA VAL A 18 13.61 1.72 -16.80
C VAL A 18 14.00 0.46 -17.57
N ASP A 19 15.28 0.30 -17.91
CA ASP A 19 15.73 -0.82 -18.73
C ASP A 19 15.75 -2.12 -17.92
N GLN A 20 16.07 -2.07 -16.63
CA GLN A 20 15.92 -3.19 -15.71
C GLN A 20 14.46 -3.64 -15.63
N VAL A 21 13.52 -2.70 -15.53
CA VAL A 21 12.08 -3.02 -15.51
C VAL A 21 11.62 -3.65 -16.83
N ARG A 22 12.07 -3.13 -17.97
CA ARG A 22 11.77 -3.73 -19.28
C ARG A 22 12.25 -5.19 -19.37
N ARG A 23 13.48 -5.47 -18.94
CA ARG A 23 14.01 -6.84 -18.94
C ARG A 23 13.24 -7.77 -17.99
N LEU A 24 12.86 -7.28 -16.81
CA LEU A 24 12.03 -8.03 -15.86
C LEU A 24 10.65 -8.38 -16.44
N VAL A 25 9.98 -7.41 -17.06
CA VAL A 25 8.68 -7.63 -17.71
C VAL A 25 8.83 -8.58 -18.89
N ALA A 26 9.82 -8.39 -19.76
CA ALA A 26 10.02 -9.24 -20.93
C ALA A 26 10.34 -10.69 -20.56
N SER A 27 11.14 -10.93 -19.50
CA SER A 27 11.53 -12.28 -19.09
C SER A 27 10.40 -13.05 -18.40
N GLN A 28 9.54 -12.38 -17.63
CA GLN A 28 8.51 -13.04 -16.81
C GLN A 28 7.09 -12.91 -17.37
N PHE A 29 6.82 -11.85 -18.12
CA PHE A 29 5.52 -11.57 -18.73
C PHE A 29 5.67 -11.20 -20.22
N PRO A 30 6.06 -12.16 -21.09
CA PRO A 30 6.39 -11.86 -22.49
C PRO A 30 5.27 -11.19 -23.29
N HIS A 31 4.01 -11.41 -22.90
CA HIS A 31 2.84 -10.79 -23.53
C HIS A 31 2.73 -9.26 -23.29
N TRP A 32 3.52 -8.71 -22.38
CA TRP A 32 3.65 -7.27 -22.10
C TRP A 32 5.03 -6.71 -22.47
N ALA A 33 5.91 -7.52 -23.07
CA ALA A 33 7.30 -7.15 -23.34
C ALA A 33 7.45 -5.89 -24.19
N ASP A 34 6.52 -5.68 -25.13
CA ASP A 34 6.56 -4.55 -26.08
C ASP A 34 5.87 -3.28 -25.54
N LEU A 35 5.32 -3.31 -24.33
CA LEU A 35 4.67 -2.13 -23.75
C LEU A 35 5.71 -1.10 -23.29
N PRO A 36 5.44 0.21 -23.49
CA PRO A 36 6.34 1.25 -23.03
C PRO A 36 6.43 1.23 -21.50
N VAL A 37 7.64 1.47 -20.99
CA VAL A 37 7.92 1.60 -19.56
C VAL A 37 8.46 2.99 -19.30
N GLU A 38 7.83 3.70 -18.36
CA GLU A 38 8.19 5.07 -18.01
C GLU A 38 8.17 5.26 -16.50
N ARG A 39 9.11 6.03 -15.96
CA ARG A 39 9.18 6.26 -14.51
C ARG A 39 8.08 7.24 -14.08
N VAL A 40 7.34 6.90 -13.03
CA VAL A 40 6.38 7.84 -12.43
C VAL A 40 7.15 8.96 -11.72
N ALA A 41 6.86 10.22 -12.07
CA ALA A 41 7.58 11.39 -11.58
C ALA A 41 7.53 11.52 -10.04
N ASN A 42 6.38 11.21 -9.44
CA ASN A 42 6.16 11.26 -8.00
C ASN A 42 6.00 9.83 -7.44
N GLY A 43 7.09 9.06 -7.47
CA GLY A 43 7.11 7.71 -6.90
C GLY A 43 7.06 7.72 -5.37
N GLY A 44 6.46 6.68 -4.79
CA GLY A 44 6.45 6.47 -3.34
C GLY A 44 7.84 6.21 -2.76
N TRP A 45 7.96 6.34 -1.44
CA TRP A 45 9.20 6.00 -0.73
C TRP A 45 9.47 4.50 -0.77
N ASP A 46 8.43 3.71 -0.48
CA ASP A 46 8.52 2.27 -0.29
C ASP A 46 8.76 1.51 -1.59
N ASN A 47 8.21 1.99 -2.70
CA ASN A 47 8.28 1.35 -4.01
C ASN A 47 8.77 2.30 -5.10
N TRP A 48 9.63 1.81 -5.98
CA TRP A 48 9.80 2.41 -7.29
C TRP A 48 8.60 2.06 -8.16
N THR A 49 7.95 3.08 -8.74
CA THR A 49 6.76 2.90 -9.58
C THR A 49 7.05 3.35 -11.00
N PHE A 50 6.67 2.51 -11.96
CA PHE A 50 6.79 2.76 -13.39
C PHE A 50 5.43 2.54 -14.04
N HIS A 51 5.07 3.35 -15.03
CA HIS A 51 4.00 3.03 -15.96
C HIS A 51 4.42 1.85 -16.84
N LEU A 52 3.45 1.00 -17.18
CA LEU A 52 3.57 -0.08 -18.16
C LEU A 52 2.39 0.03 -19.14
N GLY A 53 2.67 0.46 -20.35
CA GLY A 53 1.61 0.89 -21.26
C GLY A 53 0.80 2.04 -20.66
N SER A 54 -0.44 2.19 -21.13
CA SER A 54 -1.34 3.26 -20.69
C SER A 54 -2.23 2.90 -19.50
N GLY A 55 -2.24 1.63 -19.06
CA GLY A 55 -3.26 1.12 -18.13
C GLY A 55 -2.71 0.34 -16.95
N MET A 56 -1.40 0.27 -16.77
CA MET A 56 -0.77 -0.52 -15.71
C MET A 56 0.41 0.21 -15.07
N SER A 57 0.77 -0.25 -13.89
CA SER A 57 1.99 0.15 -13.20
C SER A 57 2.78 -1.05 -12.70
N VAL A 58 4.11 -0.93 -12.76
CA VAL A 58 5.05 -1.84 -12.11
C VAL A 58 5.49 -1.21 -10.79
N ARG A 59 5.35 -1.94 -9.68
CA ARG A 59 5.78 -1.53 -8.34
C ARG A 59 6.87 -2.48 -7.86
N LEU A 60 8.05 -1.93 -7.60
CA LEU A 60 9.22 -2.65 -7.11
C LEU A 60 9.59 -2.16 -5.71
N PRO A 61 9.57 -3.03 -4.68
CA PRO A 61 10.10 -2.70 -3.36
C PRO A 61 11.47 -2.01 -3.41
N SER A 62 11.57 -0.83 -2.80
CA SER A 62 12.81 -0.06 -2.80
C SER A 62 13.84 -0.59 -1.80
N ALA A 63 13.42 -1.40 -0.82
CA ALA A 63 14.27 -1.98 0.23
C ALA A 63 13.67 -3.31 0.73
N LEU A 64 14.47 -4.11 1.46
CA LEU A 64 14.09 -5.44 1.94
C LEU A 64 12.86 -5.40 2.85
N GLU A 65 12.75 -4.37 3.68
CA GLU A 65 11.69 -4.18 4.65
C GLU A 65 10.31 -4.01 3.98
N TYR A 66 10.28 -3.68 2.70
CA TYR A 66 9.04 -3.47 1.94
C TYR A 66 8.62 -4.69 1.11
N THR A 67 9.38 -5.79 1.13
CA THR A 67 9.07 -6.95 0.29
C THR A 67 7.84 -7.71 0.78
N GLU A 68 7.60 -7.76 2.09
CA GLU A 68 6.42 -8.43 2.67
C GLU A 68 5.09 -7.80 2.22
N ALA A 69 5.12 -6.51 1.85
CA ALA A 69 3.93 -5.81 1.35
C ALA A 69 3.42 -6.41 0.05
N VAL A 70 4.30 -6.95 -0.81
CA VAL A 70 3.93 -7.56 -2.11
C VAL A 70 2.97 -8.73 -1.90
N ASP A 71 3.35 -9.70 -1.07
CA ASP A 71 2.54 -10.89 -0.80
C ASP A 71 1.24 -10.55 -0.08
N LYS A 72 1.31 -9.62 0.88
CA LYS A 72 0.14 -9.15 1.60
C LYS A 72 -0.86 -8.49 0.66
N GLU A 73 -0.42 -7.58 -0.20
CA GLU A 73 -1.30 -6.88 -1.15
C GLU A 73 -1.93 -7.86 -2.16
N HIS A 74 -1.15 -8.81 -2.69
CA HIS A 74 -1.68 -9.84 -3.60
C HIS A 74 -2.72 -10.76 -2.96
N LYS A 75 -2.57 -11.06 -1.67
CA LYS A 75 -3.57 -11.86 -0.93
C LYS A 75 -4.84 -11.07 -0.66
N TRP A 76 -4.73 -9.82 -0.23
CA TRP A 76 -5.85 -9.10 0.40
C TRP A 76 -6.60 -8.14 -0.51
N LEU A 77 -5.95 -7.50 -1.48
CA LEU A 77 -6.62 -6.56 -2.37
C LEU A 77 -7.77 -7.22 -3.16
N PRO A 78 -7.64 -8.46 -3.67
CA PRO A 78 -8.78 -9.14 -4.30
C PRO A 78 -9.96 -9.43 -3.35
N VAL A 79 -9.68 -9.62 -2.06
CA VAL A 79 -10.72 -9.84 -1.02
C VAL A 79 -11.45 -8.53 -0.69
N PHE A 80 -10.72 -7.42 -0.66
CA PHE A 80 -11.28 -6.09 -0.37
C PHE A 80 -12.03 -5.48 -1.53
N ALA A 81 -11.51 -5.60 -2.75
CA ALA A 81 -12.05 -4.93 -3.94
C ALA A 81 -13.59 -5.06 -4.13
N PRO A 82 -14.23 -6.24 -3.99
CA PRO A 82 -15.68 -6.35 -4.17
C PRO A 82 -16.51 -5.81 -2.99
N ARG A 83 -15.88 -5.46 -1.87
CA ARG A 83 -16.55 -5.04 -0.62
C ARG A 83 -16.45 -3.54 -0.35
N LEU A 84 -15.69 -2.80 -1.18
CA LEU A 84 -15.43 -1.38 -0.98
C LEU A 84 -16.24 -0.52 -1.97
N PRO A 85 -16.72 0.66 -1.52
CA PRO A 85 -17.53 1.55 -2.34
C PRO A 85 -16.70 2.31 -3.40
N LEU A 86 -15.37 2.32 -3.27
CA LEU A 86 -14.44 2.98 -4.17
C LEU A 86 -13.43 1.99 -4.74
N PRO A 87 -12.96 2.20 -5.98
CA PRO A 87 -11.94 1.35 -6.59
C PRO A 87 -10.63 1.42 -5.81
N ILE A 88 -9.99 0.26 -5.64
CA ILE A 88 -8.67 0.12 -5.01
C ILE A 88 -7.66 -0.49 -5.98
N SER A 89 -6.38 -0.41 -5.63
CA SER A 89 -5.29 -1.04 -6.38
C SER A 89 -5.62 -2.50 -6.67
N THR A 90 -5.52 -2.89 -7.95
CA THR A 90 -5.82 -4.26 -8.39
C THR A 90 -4.53 -4.92 -8.88
N PRO A 91 -3.97 -5.89 -8.13
CA PRO A 91 -2.83 -6.67 -8.59
C PRO A 91 -3.22 -7.50 -9.81
N LEU A 92 -2.41 -7.45 -10.87
CA LEU A 92 -2.59 -8.21 -12.11
C LEU A 92 -1.61 -9.38 -12.19
N ALA A 93 -0.36 -9.16 -11.78
CA ALA A 93 0.68 -10.19 -11.80
C ALA A 93 1.71 -9.94 -10.70
N LYS A 94 2.27 -11.03 -10.17
CA LYS A 94 3.41 -11.02 -9.25
C LYS A 94 4.62 -11.56 -9.99
N GLY A 95 5.70 -10.79 -10.04
CA GLY A 95 6.99 -11.20 -10.55
C GLY A 95 7.93 -11.65 -9.42
N GLU A 96 8.91 -12.45 -9.79
CA GLU A 96 9.99 -12.92 -8.92
C GLU A 96 11.28 -12.12 -9.16
N SER A 97 12.30 -12.37 -8.34
CA SER A 97 13.62 -11.78 -8.54
C SER A 97 14.24 -12.19 -9.88
N GLY A 98 15.12 -11.34 -10.43
CA GLY A 98 15.71 -11.55 -11.75
C GLY A 98 16.37 -10.28 -12.30
N GLU A 99 17.14 -10.39 -13.39
CA GLU A 99 17.73 -9.22 -14.07
C GLU A 99 18.53 -8.27 -13.15
N GLY A 100 19.13 -8.82 -12.10
CA GLY A 100 19.86 -8.06 -11.06
C GLY A 100 18.97 -7.39 -10.00
N TYR A 101 17.66 -7.57 -10.04
CA TYR A 101 16.72 -7.13 -9.02
C TYR A 101 16.43 -8.27 -8.02
N PRO A 102 16.63 -8.05 -6.70
CA PRO A 102 16.70 -9.15 -5.73
C PRO A 102 15.35 -9.57 -5.12
N PHE A 103 14.27 -8.83 -5.36
CA PHE A 103 13.01 -9.03 -4.64
C PHE A 103 11.88 -9.47 -5.59
N SER A 104 10.81 -10.04 -5.05
CA SER A 104 9.54 -10.12 -5.77
C SER A 104 8.95 -8.71 -5.97
N TRP A 105 8.13 -8.56 -6.99
CA TRP A 105 7.57 -7.28 -7.43
C TRP A 105 6.21 -7.52 -8.09
N SER A 106 5.49 -6.44 -8.42
CA SER A 106 4.09 -6.58 -8.84
C SER A 106 3.70 -5.62 -9.97
N ILE A 107 2.77 -6.08 -10.80
CA ILE A 107 2.09 -5.29 -11.82
C ILE A 107 0.66 -5.07 -11.35
N TYR A 108 0.21 -3.81 -11.36
CA TYR A 108 -1.14 -3.40 -10.97
C TYR A 108 -1.86 -2.74 -12.14
N ARG A 109 -3.20 -2.76 -12.11
CA ARG A 109 -3.99 -1.84 -12.91
C ARG A 109 -3.71 -0.40 -12.46
N TRP A 110 -3.50 0.49 -13.42
CA TRP A 110 -3.41 1.92 -13.15
C TRP A 110 -4.80 2.46 -12.81
N LEU A 111 -4.90 3.14 -11.68
CA LEU A 111 -6.10 3.88 -11.30
C LEU A 111 -5.91 5.32 -11.74
N GLU A 112 -6.67 5.72 -12.75
CA GLU A 112 -6.68 7.12 -13.18
C GLU A 112 -7.24 8.00 -12.08
N GLY A 113 -6.48 9.04 -11.73
CA GLY A 113 -6.87 9.98 -10.70
C GLY A 113 -5.73 10.91 -10.30
N GLU A 114 -6.10 12.02 -9.67
CA GLU A 114 -5.15 12.94 -9.04
C GLU A 114 -5.15 12.73 -7.53
N THR A 115 -3.99 12.89 -6.89
CA THR A 115 -3.91 12.91 -5.43
C THR A 115 -4.83 14.01 -4.88
N ALA A 116 -5.76 13.62 -4.00
CA ALA A 116 -6.63 14.57 -3.33
C ALA A 116 -5.80 15.57 -2.53
N ARG A 117 -6.02 16.86 -2.79
CA ARG A 117 -5.40 17.97 -2.05
C ARG A 117 -6.49 18.93 -1.60
N VAL A 118 -6.33 19.50 -0.40
CA VAL A 118 -7.36 20.35 0.23
C VAL A 118 -7.77 21.52 -0.68
N ASP A 119 -6.83 22.08 -1.44
CA ASP A 119 -7.03 23.16 -2.40
C ASP A 119 -7.78 22.74 -3.69
N ARG A 120 -7.95 21.44 -3.92
CA ARG A 120 -8.61 20.86 -5.12
C ARG A 120 -9.92 20.15 -4.81
N ILE A 121 -10.33 20.08 -3.54
CA ILE A 121 -11.59 19.46 -3.15
C ILE A 121 -12.70 20.51 -3.29
N ALA A 122 -13.52 20.36 -4.33
CA ALA A 122 -14.63 21.28 -4.62
C ALA A 122 -15.74 21.23 -3.56
N ASP A 123 -15.98 20.05 -2.97
CA ASP A 123 -16.98 19.83 -1.91
C ASP A 123 -16.35 19.03 -0.75
N PRO A 124 -15.85 19.72 0.29
CA PRO A 124 -15.23 19.07 1.44
C PRO A 124 -16.17 18.18 2.25
N VAL A 125 -17.47 18.51 2.29
CA VAL A 125 -18.44 17.75 3.07
C VAL A 125 -18.72 16.42 2.39
N ARG A 126 -19.02 16.45 1.09
CA ARG A 126 -19.20 15.22 0.31
C ARG A 126 -17.95 14.34 0.34
N PHE A 127 -16.76 14.94 0.17
CA PHE A 127 -15.51 14.20 0.27
C PHE A 127 -15.34 13.50 1.62
N ALA A 128 -15.67 14.18 2.73
CA ALA A 128 -15.59 13.58 4.05
C ALA A 128 -16.60 12.43 4.25
N LEU A 129 -17.80 12.55 3.68
CA LEU A 129 -18.81 11.49 3.71
C LEU A 129 -18.36 10.26 2.90
N ASP A 130 -17.87 10.46 1.66
CA ASP A 130 -17.38 9.37 0.81
C ASP A 130 -16.19 8.65 1.47
N LEU A 131 -15.29 9.40 2.12
CA LEU A 131 -14.17 8.83 2.89
C LEU A 131 -14.66 8.04 4.11
N ALA A 132 -15.64 8.56 4.85
CA ALA A 132 -16.20 7.89 6.01
C ALA A 132 -16.87 6.57 5.61
N GLU A 133 -17.65 6.56 4.52
CA GLU A 133 -18.27 5.36 3.96
C GLU A 133 -17.21 4.31 3.58
N PHE A 134 -16.14 4.74 2.92
CA PHE A 134 -15.03 3.85 2.57
C PHE A 134 -14.36 3.23 3.79
N VAL A 135 -14.06 4.01 4.83
CA VAL A 135 -13.41 3.53 6.06
C VAL A 135 -14.33 2.56 6.81
N VAL A 136 -15.62 2.86 6.90
CA VAL A 136 -16.61 1.97 7.54
C VAL A 136 -16.71 0.65 6.78
N ALA A 137 -16.78 0.69 5.45
CA ALA A 137 -16.80 -0.52 4.62
C ALA A 137 -15.52 -1.36 4.81
N LEU A 138 -14.35 -0.71 4.84
CA LEU A 138 -13.07 -1.37 5.06
C LEU A 138 -12.98 -2.05 6.43
N GLN A 139 -13.44 -1.37 7.48
CA GLN A 139 -13.48 -1.92 8.85
C GLN A 139 -14.47 -3.07 9.01
N GLY A 140 -15.52 -3.11 8.17
CA GLY A 140 -16.52 -4.18 8.17
C GLY A 140 -16.08 -5.46 7.46
N VAL A 141 -14.92 -5.49 6.81
CA VAL A 141 -14.41 -6.69 6.15
C VAL A 141 -13.95 -7.71 7.20
N ASP A 142 -14.49 -8.92 7.13
CA ASP A 142 -14.05 -10.06 7.95
C ASP A 142 -12.53 -10.29 7.82
N THR A 143 -11.85 -10.26 8.96
CA THR A 143 -10.41 -10.43 9.09
C THR A 143 -10.02 -11.84 9.53
N ALA A 144 -10.93 -12.81 9.54
CA ALA A 144 -10.68 -14.17 10.05
C ALA A 144 -9.44 -14.84 9.44
N ASP A 145 -9.14 -14.60 8.17
CA ASP A 145 -7.94 -15.13 7.49
C ASP A 145 -6.73 -14.17 7.51
N GLY A 146 -6.89 -13.03 8.19
CA GLY A 146 -5.99 -11.88 8.33
C GLY A 146 -4.59 -12.25 8.82
N PRO A 147 -3.52 -11.57 8.37
CA PRO A 147 -2.21 -11.77 8.98
C PRO A 147 -2.30 -11.29 10.44
N VAL A 148 -2.01 -12.19 11.38
CA VAL A 148 -1.85 -11.81 12.78
C VAL A 148 -0.68 -10.84 12.86
N GLN A 149 -0.91 -9.61 13.32
CA GLN A 149 0.20 -8.74 13.70
C GLN A 149 0.89 -9.40 14.90
N VAL A 150 2.05 -10.01 14.68
CA VAL A 150 2.91 -10.43 15.78
C VAL A 150 3.54 -9.16 16.33
N SER A 151 2.93 -8.64 17.39
CA SER A 151 3.50 -7.55 18.18
C SER A 151 4.76 -8.07 18.87
N THR A 152 5.93 -7.86 18.29
CA THR A 152 7.20 -7.99 19.02
C THR A 152 7.36 -6.77 19.91
N THR A 153 6.59 -6.72 20.99
CA THR A 153 6.87 -5.83 22.12
C THR A 153 6.41 -6.51 23.39
N GLY A 154 7.36 -7.17 24.06
CA GLY A 154 7.21 -7.48 25.47
C GLY A 154 7.09 -6.18 26.25
N THR A 155 5.90 -5.89 26.77
CA THR A 155 5.61 -5.31 28.10
C THR A 155 4.10 -5.12 28.13
N GLY A 156 3.41 -5.91 28.96
CA GLY A 156 1.97 -5.86 29.10
C GLY A 156 1.50 -4.50 29.60
N VAL A 157 0.48 -3.96 28.93
CA VAL A 157 -0.35 -2.86 29.45
C VAL A 157 -1.68 -3.47 29.85
N ALA A 158 -2.03 -3.33 31.12
CA ALA A 158 -3.26 -3.83 31.71
C ALA A 158 -4.50 -3.14 31.08
N PRO A 159 -5.64 -3.83 30.98
CA PRO A 159 -6.86 -3.25 30.40
C PRO A 159 -7.43 -2.13 31.27
N TYR A 160 -7.88 -1.08 30.56
CA TYR A 160 -8.60 0.09 31.08
C TYR A 160 -9.91 -0.31 31.76
N ALA A 161 -10.07 0.02 33.04
CA ALA A 161 -11.34 -0.09 33.76
C ALA A 161 -12.14 1.22 33.61
N PRO A 162 -13.45 1.18 33.31
CA PRO A 162 -14.27 2.38 33.23
C PRO A 162 -14.58 2.94 34.62
N THR A 163 -14.21 4.20 34.85
CA THR A 163 -14.57 4.94 36.07
C THR A 163 -16.06 5.32 36.04
N THR A 164 -16.89 4.60 36.79
CA THR A 164 -18.26 5.02 37.11
C THR A 164 -18.27 5.87 38.38
N GLY A 165 -18.95 7.02 38.33
CA GLY A 165 -19.69 7.55 39.49
C GLY A 165 -19.15 8.80 40.16
N ARG A 166 -19.78 9.92 39.81
CA ARG A 166 -19.73 11.28 40.39
C ARG A 166 -19.94 11.32 41.91
N PRO A 167 -19.36 12.27 42.65
CA PRO A 167 -19.66 12.47 44.08
C PRO A 167 -20.97 13.24 44.26
N THR A 168 -21.84 12.74 45.14
CA THR A 168 -22.93 13.50 45.76
C THR A 168 -22.55 13.79 47.21
N GLY A 169 -22.61 15.07 47.59
CA GLY A 169 -22.24 15.55 48.92
C GLY A 169 -23.21 15.18 50.03
N GLY A 170 -22.71 15.38 51.25
CA GLY A 170 -23.38 15.30 52.54
C GLY A 170 -22.37 15.61 53.63
#